data_AF-A0A8X6G6J0-F1
#
_entry.id   AF-A0A8X6G6J0-F1
#
_cell.length_a   1.000
_cell.length_b   1.000
_cell.length_c   1.000
_cell.angle_alpha   90.00
_cell.angle_beta   90.00
_cell.angle_gamma   90.00
#
_symmetry.space_group_name_H-M   'P 1'
#
loop_
_entity.id
_entity.type
_entity.pdbx_description
1 polymer ?
#
loop_
_entity_poly.entity_id
_entity_poly.type
_entity_poly.pdbx_seq_one_letter_code
_entity_poly.pdbx_strand_id
1 'polypeptide(L)'
;MSRFEEVLQQNDCFSDAELLDKIFKVFLSNHSEIKEKFQFLALYFANMSGYPSRKKLILLNEKLMDYIFYSFNASDTNVRRMGIAITLRNLCSEQSSHVMLLEKGILPVLLLPLMGSEEYDEEDMEKLPLECQYLEDTKERERLPIIRRALVQALSLLCYTKRGWEYLKEHSVYYVIRELHKWEADFDTKEATETLVGFLLVIDYSKMNHKADELVTPSVTEILKDIPDFVVS
;
A
#
# COMPACT_ATOMS: atom_id res chain seq x y z
N MET A 1 32.79 2.76 0.44
CA MET A 1 32.78 1.45 -0.23
C MET A 1 33.55 0.36 0.53
N SER A 2 34.71 0.61 1.17
CA SER A 2 35.51 -0.47 1.80
C SER A 2 34.86 -1.20 2.97
N ARG A 3 34.04 -0.53 3.79
CA ARG A 3 33.41 -1.13 4.98
C ARG A 3 32.25 -2.10 4.68
N PHE A 4 31.78 -2.14 3.42
CA PHE A 4 30.66 -2.97 2.99
C PHE A 4 31.12 -4.27 2.32
N GLU A 5 32.27 -4.25 1.66
CA GLU A 5 32.91 -5.45 1.11
C GLU A 5 33.40 -6.38 2.21
N GLU A 6 33.86 -5.83 3.34
CA GLU A 6 34.22 -6.61 4.53
C GLU A 6 33.03 -7.38 5.14
N VAL A 7 31.80 -6.88 5.01
CA VAL A 7 30.59 -7.53 5.54
C VAL A 7 30.15 -8.72 4.69
N LEU A 8 30.51 -8.74 3.40
CA LEU A 8 30.12 -9.78 2.44
C LEU A 8 31.24 -10.79 2.16
N GLN A 9 32.49 -10.51 2.56
CA GLN A 9 33.65 -11.39 2.35
C GLN A 9 33.94 -12.34 3.53
N GLN A 10 33.19 -12.26 4.62
CA GLN A 10 33.26 -13.27 5.67
C GLN A 10 32.36 -14.45 5.31
N ASN A 11 32.97 -15.64 5.14
CA ASN A 11 32.29 -16.94 5.08
C ASN A 11 31.66 -17.31 6.45
N ASP A 12 31.00 -16.34 7.09
CA ASP A 12 30.27 -16.56 8.32
C ASP A 12 28.86 -17.00 7.94
N CYS A 13 28.53 -18.23 8.32
CA CYS A 13 27.15 -18.70 8.35
C CYS A 13 26.42 -17.83 9.38
N PHE A 14 25.83 -16.72 8.92
CA PHE A 14 24.96 -15.91 9.77
C PHE A 14 23.91 -16.82 10.37
N SER A 15 23.66 -16.66 11.67
CA SER A 15 22.42 -17.22 12.20
C SER A 15 21.25 -16.55 11.47
N ASP A 16 20.15 -17.28 11.26
CA ASP A 16 18.96 -16.75 10.60
C ASP A 16 18.48 -15.44 11.26
N ALA A 17 18.67 -15.30 12.58
CA ALA A 17 18.33 -14.10 13.34
C ALA A 17 19.21 -12.88 12.98
N GLU A 18 20.52 -13.06 12.85
CA GLU A 18 21.45 -11.97 12.49
C GLU A 18 21.26 -11.51 11.05
N LEU A 19 20.96 -12.45 10.14
CA LEU A 19 20.66 -12.12 8.76
C LEU A 19 19.36 -11.31 8.67
N LEU A 20 18.32 -11.70 9.40
CA LEU A 20 17.06 -10.98 9.44
C LEU A 20 17.25 -9.56 9.99
N ASP A 21 18.00 -9.38 11.09
CA ASP A 21 18.27 -8.04 11.65
C ASP A 21 18.98 -7.12 10.63
N LYS A 22 19.97 -7.66 9.89
CA LYS A 22 20.63 -6.92 8.81
C LYS A 22 19.67 -6.55 7.68
N ILE A 23 18.83 -7.50 7.24
CA ILE A 23 17.81 -7.25 6.20
C ILE A 23 16.86 -6.14 6.66
N PHE A 24 16.38 -6.19 7.91
CA PHE A 24 15.54 -5.14 8.48
C PHE A 24 16.26 -3.80 8.49
N LYS A 25 17.48 -3.74 9.01
CA LYS A 25 18.25 -2.50 9.08
C LYS A 25 18.48 -1.86 7.71
N VAL A 26 18.78 -2.68 6.69
CA VAL A 26 18.97 -2.20 5.31
C VAL A 26 17.64 -1.74 4.72
N PHE A 27 16.57 -2.51 4.91
CA PHE A 27 15.25 -2.14 4.39
C PHE A 27 14.76 -0.83 5.01
N LEU A 28 14.92 -0.63 6.31
CA LEU A 28 14.51 0.56 7.07
C LEU A 28 15.39 1.80 6.82
N SER A 29 16.42 1.70 5.97
CA SER A 29 17.32 2.81 5.67
C SER A 29 16.64 3.92 4.87
N ASN A 30 16.87 5.17 5.26
CA ASN A 30 16.41 6.36 4.53
C ASN A 30 17.43 6.86 3.48
N HIS A 31 18.60 6.22 3.36
CA HIS A 31 19.60 6.61 2.37
C HIS A 31 19.20 6.13 0.96
N SER A 32 19.07 7.06 0.00
CA SER A 32 18.63 6.77 -1.37
C SER A 32 19.48 5.70 -2.06
N GLU A 33 20.80 5.76 -1.93
CA GLU A 33 21.73 4.75 -2.50
C GLU A 33 21.45 3.33 -1.96
N ILE A 34 21.11 3.22 -0.67
CA ILE A 34 20.78 1.93 -0.04
C ILE A 34 19.41 1.45 -0.53
N LYS A 35 18.42 2.35 -0.58
CA LYS A 35 17.08 2.04 -1.09
C LYS A 35 17.11 1.55 -2.54
N GLU A 36 17.92 2.17 -3.39
CA GLU A 36 18.08 1.79 -4.78
C GLU A 36 18.79 0.42 -4.92
N LYS A 37 19.92 0.26 -4.23
CA LYS A 37 20.70 -0.99 -4.26
C LYS A 37 19.90 -2.21 -3.75
N PHE A 38 19.04 -2.01 -2.76
CA PHE A 38 18.27 -3.07 -2.12
C PHE A 38 16.75 -2.94 -2.35
N GLN A 39 16.34 -2.32 -3.46
CA GLN A 39 14.93 -2.07 -3.78
C GLN A 39 14.06 -3.33 -3.77
N PHE A 40 14.61 -4.48 -4.15
CA PHE A 40 13.90 -5.77 -4.19
C PHE A 40 13.55 -6.32 -2.80
N LEU A 41 14.12 -5.79 -1.71
CA LEU A 41 13.66 -6.13 -0.36
C LEU A 41 12.20 -5.73 -0.14
N ALA A 42 11.70 -4.70 -0.84
CA ALA A 42 10.28 -4.36 -0.80
C ALA A 42 9.40 -5.50 -1.35
N LEU A 43 9.83 -6.17 -2.43
CA LEU A 43 9.12 -7.32 -2.99
C LEU A 43 9.21 -8.55 -2.06
N TYR A 44 10.33 -8.70 -1.35
CA TYR A 44 10.44 -9.72 -0.31
C TYR A 44 9.36 -9.51 0.78
N PHE A 45 9.22 -8.29 1.31
CA PHE A 45 8.17 -8.00 2.30
C PHE A 45 6.75 -8.11 1.72
N ALA A 46 6.54 -7.75 0.45
CA ALA A 46 5.29 -8.00 -0.26
C ALA A 46 4.94 -9.49 -0.24
N ASN A 47 5.87 -10.36 -0.61
CA ASN A 47 5.68 -11.81 -0.57
C ASN A 47 5.44 -12.32 0.86
N MET A 48 6.23 -11.86 1.84
CA MET A 48 6.08 -12.27 3.24
C MET A 48 4.69 -11.91 3.78
N SER A 49 4.21 -10.70 3.51
CA SER A 49 2.90 -10.22 3.97
C SER A 49 1.72 -10.98 3.37
N GLY A 50 1.91 -11.72 2.26
CA GLY A 50 0.89 -12.58 1.68
C GLY A 50 0.54 -13.80 2.54
N TYR A 51 1.43 -14.24 3.43
CA TYR A 51 1.19 -15.41 4.30
C TYR A 51 0.66 -15.00 5.68
N PRO A 52 -0.41 -15.63 6.21
CA PRO A 52 -1.03 -15.23 7.48
C PRO A 52 -0.07 -15.11 8.67
N SER A 53 0.77 -16.11 8.91
CA SER A 53 1.71 -16.08 10.04
C SER A 53 2.75 -14.97 9.93
N ARG A 54 3.22 -14.69 8.71
CA ARG A 54 4.25 -13.67 8.44
C ARG A 54 3.65 -12.25 8.43
N LYS A 55 2.44 -12.10 7.93
CA LYS A 55 1.65 -10.87 8.04
C LYS A 55 1.48 -10.43 9.50
N LYS A 56 1.13 -11.36 10.39
CA LYS A 56 1.04 -11.08 11.83
C LYS A 56 2.38 -10.62 12.42
N LEU A 57 3.51 -11.20 11.99
CA LEU A 57 4.84 -10.73 12.42
C LEU A 57 5.12 -9.29 11.97
N ILE A 58 4.70 -8.91 10.76
CA ILE A 58 4.84 -7.53 10.25
C ILE A 58 3.97 -6.58 11.08
N LEU A 59 2.70 -6.92 11.32
CA LEU A 59 1.76 -6.11 12.10
C LEU A 59 2.24 -5.88 13.54
N LEU A 60 2.94 -6.85 14.14
CA LEU A 60 3.49 -6.76 15.50
C LEU A 60 4.82 -5.99 15.57
N ASN A 61 5.46 -5.67 14.44
CA ASN A 61 6.73 -4.97 14.40
C ASN A 61 6.51 -3.46 14.16
N GLU A 62 6.44 -2.68 15.24
CA GLU A 62 6.14 -1.24 15.18
C GLU A 62 7.11 -0.47 14.27
N LYS A 63 8.42 -0.73 14.37
CA LYS A 63 9.42 -0.03 13.54
C LYS A 63 9.21 -0.26 12.05
N LEU A 64 8.85 -1.50 11.68
CA LEU A 64 8.56 -1.84 10.30
C LEU A 64 7.24 -1.21 9.84
N MET A 65 6.21 -1.22 10.69
CA MET A 65 4.93 -0.58 10.41
C MET A 65 5.08 0.93 10.18
N ASP A 66 5.76 1.62 11.10
CA ASP A 66 6.02 3.06 10.99
C ASP A 66 6.79 3.34 9.70
N TYR A 67 7.82 2.54 9.41
CA TYR A 67 8.56 2.66 8.17
C TYR A 67 7.69 2.49 6.93
N ILE A 68 6.86 1.44 6.86
CA ILE A 68 5.97 1.18 5.71
C ILE A 68 5.04 2.38 5.48
N PHE A 69 4.54 3.00 6.54
CA PHE A 69 3.62 4.14 6.45
C PHE A 69 4.33 5.41 5.97
N TYR A 70 5.55 5.68 6.45
CA TYR A 70 6.33 6.85 6.02
C TYR A 70 7.13 6.65 4.72
N SER A 71 7.25 5.41 4.23
CA SER A 71 8.14 5.06 3.12
C SER A 71 7.53 5.16 1.73
N PHE A 72 6.22 5.40 1.62
CA PHE A 72 5.62 5.60 0.30
C PHE A 72 5.95 7.02 -0.21
N ASN A 73 7.20 7.22 -0.63
CA ASN A 73 7.69 8.46 -1.21
C ASN A 73 7.76 8.34 -2.73
N ALA A 74 7.22 9.33 -3.45
CA ALA A 74 7.28 9.40 -4.91
C ALA A 74 8.71 9.34 -5.48
N SER A 75 9.73 9.75 -4.71
CA SER A 75 11.14 9.68 -5.12
C SER A 75 11.76 8.29 -5.03
N ASP A 76 11.12 7.33 -4.34
CA ASP A 76 11.64 5.96 -4.25
C ASP A 76 11.50 5.24 -5.60
N THR A 77 12.28 4.18 -5.83
CA THR A 77 12.22 3.43 -7.10
C THR A 77 10.85 2.77 -7.30
N ASN A 78 10.48 2.53 -8.56
CA ASN A 78 9.22 1.88 -8.92
C ASN A 78 9.05 0.51 -8.22
N VAL A 79 10.10 -0.30 -8.18
CA VAL A 79 10.11 -1.61 -7.49
C VAL A 79 9.76 -1.45 -6.02
N ARG A 80 10.33 -0.43 -5.38
CA ARG A 80 10.18 -0.21 -3.95
C ARG A 80 8.78 0.29 -3.61
N ARG A 81 8.25 1.27 -4.36
CA ARG A 81 6.87 1.75 -4.21
C ARG A 81 5.87 0.62 -4.44
N MET A 82 6.08 -0.21 -5.47
CA MET A 82 5.25 -1.38 -5.75
C MET A 82 5.25 -2.39 -4.61
N GLY A 83 6.43 -2.75 -4.08
CA GLY A 83 6.53 -3.67 -2.95
C GLY A 83 5.80 -3.15 -1.70
N ILE A 84 5.95 -1.86 -1.38
CA ILE A 84 5.26 -1.22 -0.26
C ILE A 84 3.74 -1.22 -0.47
N ALA A 85 3.24 -0.85 -1.65
CA ALA A 85 1.80 -0.86 -1.95
C ALA A 85 1.19 -2.26 -1.82
N ILE A 86 1.88 -3.29 -2.32
CA ILE A 86 1.44 -4.68 -2.20
C ILE A 86 1.46 -5.12 -0.73
N THR A 87 2.49 -4.77 0.04
CA THR A 87 2.53 -5.02 1.48
C THR A 87 1.32 -4.38 2.17
N LEU A 88 1.06 -3.09 1.95
CA LEU A 88 -0.08 -2.38 2.53
C LEU A 88 -1.42 -3.08 2.21
N ARG A 89 -1.66 -3.42 0.94
CA ARG A 89 -2.83 -4.20 0.53
C ARG A 89 -2.94 -5.51 1.29
N ASN A 90 -1.85 -6.26 1.39
CA ASN A 90 -1.84 -7.54 2.08
C ASN A 90 -2.11 -7.37 3.59
N LEU A 91 -1.64 -6.29 4.22
CA LEU A 91 -1.97 -5.96 5.61
C LEU A 91 -3.47 -5.67 5.78
N CYS A 92 -4.08 -4.90 4.87
CA CYS A 92 -5.52 -4.61 4.88
C CYS A 92 -6.40 -5.86 4.69
N SER A 93 -5.88 -7.00 4.23
CA SER A 93 -6.69 -8.23 4.19
C SER A 93 -6.91 -8.87 5.57
N GLU A 94 -6.19 -8.43 6.61
CA GLU A 94 -6.41 -8.86 7.99
C GLU A 94 -7.45 -7.95 8.67
N GLN A 95 -8.73 -8.33 8.58
CA GLN A 95 -9.86 -7.56 9.12
C GLN A 95 -9.70 -7.18 10.60
N SER A 96 -9.11 -8.08 11.40
CA SER A 96 -8.87 -7.84 12.83
C SER A 96 -7.91 -6.67 13.10
N SER A 97 -7.10 -6.27 12.11
CA SER A 97 -6.12 -5.19 12.22
C SER A 97 -6.64 -3.83 11.76
N HIS A 98 -7.82 -3.73 11.13
CA HIS A 98 -8.30 -2.50 10.50
C HIS A 98 -8.35 -1.31 11.45
N VAL A 99 -8.85 -1.49 12.68
CA VAL A 99 -8.92 -0.42 13.67
C VAL A 99 -7.52 0.16 13.94
N MET A 100 -6.55 -0.71 14.19
CA MET A 100 -5.16 -0.33 14.43
C MET A 100 -4.53 0.36 13.21
N LEU A 101 -4.77 -0.14 12.00
CA LEU A 101 -4.24 0.46 10.76
C LEU A 101 -4.81 1.87 10.53
N LEU A 102 -6.10 2.07 10.76
CA LEU A 102 -6.76 3.37 10.64
C LEU A 102 -6.24 4.36 11.69
N GLU A 103 -6.13 3.93 12.96
CA GLU A 103 -5.61 4.76 14.05
C GLU A 103 -4.14 5.17 13.83
N LYS A 104 -3.34 4.32 13.18
CA LYS A 104 -1.96 4.65 12.80
C LYS A 104 -1.84 5.58 11.59
N GLY A 105 -2.96 5.95 10.95
CA GLY A 105 -2.93 6.87 9.81
C GLY A 105 -2.59 6.20 8.48
N ILE A 106 -3.12 5.00 8.21
CA ILE A 106 -2.92 4.35 6.90
C ILE A 106 -3.58 5.12 5.74
N LEU A 107 -4.65 5.87 6.01
CA LEU A 107 -5.46 6.49 4.97
C LEU A 107 -4.69 7.49 4.09
N PRO A 108 -3.94 8.48 4.62
CA PRO A 108 -3.12 9.37 3.79
C PRO A 108 -2.15 8.61 2.87
N VAL A 109 -1.52 7.55 3.37
CA VAL A 109 -0.54 6.73 2.64
C VAL A 109 -1.19 6.05 1.43
N LEU A 110 -2.44 5.61 1.58
CA LEU A 110 -3.20 5.00 0.49
C LEU A 110 -3.79 6.03 -0.48
N LEU A 111 -4.26 7.16 0.04
CA LEU A 111 -5.06 8.12 -0.71
C LEU A 111 -4.21 9.10 -1.51
N LEU A 112 -3.15 9.66 -0.90
CA LEU A 112 -2.32 10.69 -1.52
C LEU A 112 -1.73 10.28 -2.89
N PRO A 113 -1.26 9.04 -3.10
CA PRO A 113 -0.77 8.61 -4.42
C PRO A 113 -1.87 8.50 -5.48
N LEU A 114 -3.14 8.38 -5.07
CA LEU A 114 -4.29 8.28 -5.97
C LEU A 114 -4.87 9.64 -6.35
N MET A 115 -4.47 10.71 -5.66
CA MET A 115 -4.93 12.08 -5.90
C MET A 115 -4.10 12.79 -6.97
N GLY A 116 -4.77 13.53 -7.84
CA GLY A 116 -4.16 14.53 -8.72
C GLY A 116 -4.34 15.94 -8.15
N SER A 117 -4.28 16.94 -9.01
CA SER A 117 -4.51 18.36 -8.70
C SER A 117 -5.99 18.75 -8.75
N GLU A 118 -6.91 17.82 -8.48
CA GLU A 118 -8.33 18.12 -8.50
C GLU A 118 -8.76 18.93 -7.28
N GLU A 119 -9.68 19.86 -7.51
CA GLU A 119 -10.36 20.59 -6.43
C GLU A 119 -11.61 19.81 -5.98
N TYR A 120 -11.82 19.80 -4.66
CA TYR A 120 -13.03 19.27 -4.03
C TYR A 120 -13.78 20.42 -3.35
N ASP A 121 -15.09 20.26 -3.19
CA ASP A 121 -15.90 21.21 -2.43
C ASP A 121 -15.38 21.32 -0.98
N GLU A 122 -15.49 22.51 -0.37
CA GLU A 122 -14.90 22.80 0.95
C GLU A 122 -15.29 21.77 2.03
N GLU A 123 -16.57 21.39 2.08
CA GLU A 123 -17.07 20.42 3.06
C GLU A 123 -16.43 19.02 2.94
N ASP A 124 -16.02 18.64 1.72
CA ASP A 124 -15.37 17.36 1.46
C ASP A 124 -13.86 17.46 1.63
N MET A 125 -13.28 18.61 1.30
CA MET A 125 -11.86 18.89 1.53
C MET A 125 -11.53 18.86 3.03
N GLU A 126 -12.34 19.50 3.88
CA GLU A 126 -12.09 19.55 5.33
C GLU A 126 -12.14 18.17 6.02
N LYS A 127 -12.82 17.19 5.41
CA LYS A 127 -12.93 15.81 5.92
C LYS A 127 -11.75 14.93 5.53
N LEU A 128 -10.99 15.29 4.49
CA LEU A 128 -9.82 14.53 4.08
C LEU A 128 -8.75 14.57 5.18
N PRO A 129 -7.84 13.58 5.24
CA PRO A 129 -6.66 13.69 6.09
C PRO A 129 -5.83 14.92 5.73
N LEU A 130 -5.16 15.52 6.71
CA LEU A 130 -4.45 16.80 6.55
C LEU A 130 -3.44 16.78 5.39
N GLU A 131 -2.73 15.67 5.21
CA GLU A 131 -1.74 15.49 4.13
C GLU A 131 -2.36 15.41 2.73
N CYS A 132 -3.68 15.20 2.64
CA CYS A 132 -4.45 15.12 1.41
C CYS A 132 -5.20 16.43 1.10
N GLN A 133 -5.17 17.43 1.99
CA GLN A 133 -5.89 18.68 1.79
C GLN A 133 -5.06 19.69 0.99
N TYR A 134 -5.73 20.48 0.15
CA TYR A 134 -5.16 21.65 -0.53
C TYR A 134 -3.80 21.38 -1.21
N LEU A 135 -3.75 20.31 -2.00
CA LEU A 135 -2.55 19.90 -2.72
C LEU A 135 -2.15 20.94 -3.77
N GLU A 136 -0.86 21.03 -4.07
CA GLU A 136 -0.33 21.92 -5.11
C GLU A 136 -0.83 21.51 -6.51
N ASP A 137 -0.97 22.48 -7.43
CA ASP A 137 -1.37 22.24 -8.83
C ASP A 137 -0.44 21.27 -9.57
N THR A 138 0.79 21.09 -9.09
CA THR A 138 1.78 20.15 -9.64
C THR A 138 1.59 18.71 -9.16
N LYS A 139 0.59 18.43 -8.32
CA LYS A 139 0.34 17.09 -7.78
C LYS A 139 -0.10 16.12 -8.87
N GLU A 140 0.75 15.13 -9.14
CA GLU A 140 0.41 14.01 -10.02
C GLU A 140 0.04 12.75 -9.24
N ARG A 141 -0.82 11.93 -9.84
CA ARG A 141 -1.09 10.55 -9.40
C ARG A 141 0.14 9.67 -9.59
N GLU A 142 0.19 8.57 -8.84
CA GLU A 142 1.12 7.48 -9.10
C GLU A 142 0.96 7.01 -10.55
N ARG A 143 2.07 6.90 -11.28
CA ARG A 143 2.07 6.65 -12.72
C ARG A 143 1.85 5.19 -13.07
N LEU A 144 2.28 4.27 -12.21
CA LEU A 144 2.17 2.83 -12.47
C LEU A 144 0.78 2.28 -12.09
N PRO A 145 0.01 1.73 -13.05
CA PRO A 145 -1.33 1.20 -12.78
C PRO A 145 -1.35 0.12 -11.69
N ILE A 146 -0.39 -0.80 -11.73
CA ILE A 146 -0.25 -1.86 -10.72
C ILE A 146 -0.17 -1.32 -9.28
N ILE A 147 0.52 -0.19 -9.08
CA ILE A 147 0.65 0.42 -7.77
C ILE A 147 -0.69 1.04 -7.37
N ARG A 148 -1.33 1.80 -8.26
CA ARG A 148 -2.67 2.37 -8.02
C ARG A 148 -3.68 1.28 -7.70
N ARG A 149 -3.69 0.18 -8.46
CA ARG A 149 -4.55 -0.99 -8.25
C ARG A 149 -4.35 -1.60 -6.86
N ALA A 150 -3.11 -1.78 -6.41
CA ALA A 150 -2.84 -2.30 -5.07
C ALA A 150 -3.37 -1.36 -3.96
N LEU A 151 -3.22 -0.04 -4.12
CA LEU A 151 -3.74 0.95 -3.16
C LEU A 151 -5.27 0.98 -3.13
N VAL A 152 -5.92 0.94 -4.30
CA VAL A 152 -7.39 0.85 -4.42
C VAL A 152 -7.91 -0.44 -3.80
N GLN A 153 -7.25 -1.58 -4.06
CA GLN A 153 -7.59 -2.86 -3.43
C GLN A 153 -7.43 -2.79 -1.90
N ALA A 154 -6.40 -2.10 -1.39
CA ALA A 154 -6.23 -1.90 0.05
C ALA A 154 -7.40 -1.12 0.68
N LEU A 155 -7.88 -0.06 0.02
CA LEU A 155 -9.07 0.70 0.44
C LEU A 155 -10.33 -0.18 0.39
N SER A 156 -10.51 -0.96 -0.68
CA SER A 156 -11.63 -1.91 -0.79
C SER A 156 -11.63 -2.95 0.32
N LEU A 157 -10.47 -3.47 0.70
CA LEU A 157 -10.33 -4.41 1.80
C LEU A 157 -10.74 -3.80 3.14
N LEU A 158 -10.38 -2.54 3.42
CA LEU A 158 -10.82 -1.85 4.64
C LEU A 158 -12.35 -1.79 4.78
N CYS A 159 -13.07 -1.71 3.65
CA CYS A 159 -14.54 -1.75 3.62
C CYS A 159 -15.14 -3.11 4.02
N TYR A 160 -14.37 -4.18 4.20
CA TYR A 160 -14.89 -5.48 4.66
C TYR A 160 -15.24 -5.48 6.15
N THR A 161 -14.94 -4.40 6.86
CA THR A 161 -15.42 -4.15 8.21
C THR A 161 -16.29 -2.91 8.25
N LYS A 162 -17.34 -2.94 9.07
CA LYS A 162 -18.22 -1.79 9.26
C LYS A 162 -17.43 -0.53 9.65
N ARG A 163 -16.49 -0.67 10.59
CA ARG A 163 -15.67 0.45 11.04
C ARG A 163 -14.82 1.05 9.92
N GLY A 164 -14.16 0.22 9.10
CA GLY A 164 -13.36 0.71 7.99
C GLY A 164 -14.19 1.37 6.89
N TRP A 165 -15.35 0.79 6.55
CA TRP A 165 -16.28 1.42 5.62
C TRP A 165 -16.81 2.77 6.12
N GLU A 166 -17.25 2.85 7.39
CA GLU A 166 -17.67 4.11 8.01
C GLU A 166 -16.54 5.15 7.97
N TYR A 167 -15.32 4.75 8.34
CA TYR A 167 -14.15 5.63 8.36
C TYR A 167 -13.88 6.23 6.97
N LEU A 168 -13.87 5.42 5.91
CA LEU A 168 -13.63 5.92 4.56
C LEU A 168 -14.72 6.89 4.09
N LYS A 169 -15.98 6.68 4.49
CA LYS A 169 -17.08 7.61 4.19
C LYS A 169 -16.99 8.90 4.99
N GLU A 170 -16.61 8.82 6.27
CA GLU A 170 -16.40 9.98 7.14
C GLU A 170 -15.31 10.92 6.60
N HIS A 171 -14.30 10.37 5.89
CA HIS A 171 -13.17 11.13 5.34
C HIS A 171 -13.31 11.44 3.84
N SER A 172 -14.54 11.47 3.31
CA SER A 172 -14.83 11.87 1.91
C SER A 172 -14.02 11.12 0.83
N VAL A 173 -13.59 9.88 1.11
CA VAL A 173 -12.78 9.07 0.17
C VAL A 173 -13.50 8.84 -1.16
N TYR A 174 -14.83 8.77 -1.14
CA TYR A 174 -15.65 8.63 -2.35
C TYR A 174 -15.30 9.66 -3.43
N TYR A 175 -15.09 10.92 -3.05
CA TYR A 175 -14.84 11.99 -4.00
C TYR A 175 -13.48 11.85 -4.68
N VAL A 176 -12.46 11.46 -3.93
CA VAL A 176 -11.13 11.14 -4.48
C VAL A 176 -11.23 9.99 -5.48
N ILE A 177 -11.92 8.92 -5.10
CA ILE A 177 -12.05 7.72 -5.93
C ILE A 177 -12.92 7.99 -7.17
N ARG A 178 -13.91 8.87 -7.07
CA ARG A 178 -14.72 9.32 -8.22
C ARG A 178 -13.87 10.03 -9.26
N GLU A 179 -13.00 10.95 -8.85
CA GLU A 179 -12.10 11.63 -9.79
C GLU A 179 -11.03 10.67 -10.35
N LEU A 180 -10.50 9.75 -9.53
CA LEU A 180 -9.63 8.68 -10.00
C LEU A 180 -10.32 7.81 -11.08
N HIS A 181 -11.57 7.42 -10.88
CA HIS A 181 -12.33 6.59 -11.82
C HIS A 181 -12.50 7.25 -13.19
N LYS A 182 -12.72 8.58 -13.22
CA LYS A 182 -12.81 9.35 -14.47
C LYS A 182 -11.47 9.43 -15.19
N TRP A 183 -10.37 9.54 -14.44
CA TRP A 183 -9.02 9.70 -14.96
C TRP A 183 -8.38 8.36 -15.38
N GLU A 184 -8.72 7.25 -14.72
CA GLU A 184 -8.09 5.94 -14.92
C GLU A 184 -8.38 5.35 -16.30
N ALA A 185 -7.32 4.92 -16.98
CA ALA A 185 -7.35 4.34 -18.32
C ALA A 185 -7.01 2.85 -18.33
N ASP A 186 -6.27 2.36 -17.33
CA ASP A 186 -5.94 0.94 -17.21
C ASP A 186 -7.19 0.13 -16.82
N PHE A 187 -7.49 -0.91 -17.59
CA PHE A 187 -8.72 -1.68 -17.47
C PHE A 187 -8.87 -2.33 -16.08
N ASP A 188 -7.85 -3.05 -15.63
CA ASP A 188 -7.90 -3.77 -14.35
C ASP A 188 -7.94 -2.80 -13.16
N THR A 189 -7.21 -1.70 -13.23
CA THR A 189 -7.22 -0.66 -12.19
C THR A 189 -8.57 0.04 -12.14
N LYS A 190 -9.20 0.27 -13.30
CA LYS A 190 -10.54 0.84 -13.39
C LYS A 190 -11.60 -0.09 -12.79
N GLU A 191 -11.54 -1.38 -13.05
CA GLU A 191 -12.44 -2.38 -12.44
C GLU A 191 -12.30 -2.41 -10.90
N ALA A 192 -11.05 -2.39 -10.40
CA ALA A 192 -10.80 -2.30 -8.97
C ALA A 192 -11.37 -1.00 -8.38
N THR A 193 -11.27 0.11 -9.11
CA THR A 193 -11.80 1.42 -8.72
C THR A 193 -13.33 1.41 -8.69
N GLU A 194 -13.98 0.81 -9.68
CA GLU A 194 -15.45 0.64 -9.74
C GLU A 194 -15.98 -0.20 -8.56
N THR A 195 -15.22 -1.23 -8.17
CA THR A 195 -15.54 -2.05 -6.98
C THR A 195 -15.54 -1.18 -5.72
N LEU A 196 -14.50 -0.36 -5.52
CA LEU A 196 -14.42 0.55 -4.37
C LEU A 196 -15.55 1.60 -4.39
N VAL A 197 -15.84 2.19 -5.54
CA VAL A 197 -16.98 3.11 -5.71
C VAL A 197 -18.28 2.43 -5.29
N GLY A 198 -18.50 1.20 -5.75
CA GLY A 198 -19.67 0.40 -5.39
C GLY A 198 -19.83 0.24 -3.87
N PHE A 199 -18.74 -0.03 -3.16
CA PHE A 199 -18.73 -0.14 -1.70
C PHE A 199 -19.07 1.18 -1.00
N LEU A 200 -18.54 2.31 -1.47
CA LEU A 200 -18.76 3.61 -0.85
C LEU A 200 -20.17 4.17 -1.12
N LEU A 201 -20.79 3.78 -2.24
CA LEU A 201 -22.18 4.12 -2.59
C LEU A 201 -23.24 3.35 -1.80
N VAL A 202 -22.89 2.22 -1.18
CA VAL A 202 -23.80 1.52 -0.27
C VAL A 202 -24.22 2.49 0.85
N ILE A 203 -25.52 2.59 1.13
CA ILE A 203 -26.05 3.48 2.18
C ILE A 203 -26.02 2.78 3.55
N ASP A 204 -26.31 1.49 3.56
CA ASP A 204 -26.44 0.67 4.76
C ASP A 204 -25.48 -0.50 4.67
N TYR A 205 -24.50 -0.54 5.58
CA TYR A 205 -23.47 -1.58 5.62
C TYR A 205 -24.06 -3.01 5.64
N SER A 206 -25.24 -3.22 6.23
CA SER A 206 -25.88 -4.53 6.25
C SER A 206 -26.27 -5.06 4.87
N LYS A 207 -26.37 -4.18 3.87
CA LYS A 207 -26.65 -4.50 2.47
C LYS A 207 -25.39 -4.73 1.65
N MET A 208 -24.22 -4.67 2.26
CA MET A 208 -22.95 -4.87 1.58
C MET A 208 -22.83 -6.33 1.13
N ASN A 209 -22.74 -6.54 -0.18
CA ASN A 209 -22.61 -7.88 -0.73
C ASN A 209 -21.15 -8.32 -0.65
N HIS A 210 -20.78 -9.02 0.43
CA HIS A 210 -19.45 -9.59 0.63
C HIS A 210 -19.16 -10.83 -0.24
N LYS A 211 -20.00 -11.16 -1.25
CA LYS A 211 -19.74 -12.27 -2.20
C LYS A 211 -18.41 -12.14 -3.00
N ALA A 212 -17.64 -11.08 -2.77
CA ALA A 212 -16.27 -10.87 -3.22
C ALA A 212 -15.19 -11.45 -2.26
N ASP A 213 -15.53 -12.33 -1.31
CA ASP A 213 -14.53 -13.10 -0.55
C ASP A 213 -13.64 -13.98 -1.46
N GLU A 214 -14.06 -14.27 -2.70
CA GLU A 214 -13.23 -14.97 -3.70
C GLU A 214 -12.30 -14.04 -4.50
N LEU A 215 -12.48 -12.71 -4.47
CA LEU A 215 -11.78 -11.78 -5.39
C LEU A 215 -10.61 -11.02 -4.76
N VAL A 216 -10.35 -11.17 -3.46
CA VAL A 216 -9.23 -10.44 -2.80
C VAL A 216 -8.46 -11.28 -1.79
N THR A 217 -8.37 -12.60 -2.01
CA THR A 217 -7.13 -13.29 -1.60
C THR A 217 -6.22 -13.27 -2.81
N PRO A 218 -5.12 -12.48 -2.82
CA PRO A 218 -4.14 -12.65 -3.88
C PRO A 218 -3.67 -14.10 -3.77
N SER A 219 -4.03 -14.92 -4.75
CA SER A 219 -3.35 -16.20 -4.87
C SER A 219 -1.87 -15.87 -5.03
N VAL A 220 -0.98 -16.67 -4.43
CA VAL A 220 0.47 -16.50 -4.59
C VAL A 220 0.86 -16.42 -6.09
N THR A 221 0.03 -17.02 -6.95
CA THR A 221 0.05 -16.99 -8.41
C THR A 221 -0.22 -15.62 -9.05
N GLU A 222 -1.01 -14.73 -8.45
CA GLU A 222 -1.29 -13.39 -9.02
C GLU A 222 -0.14 -12.42 -8.78
N ILE A 223 0.58 -12.54 -7.65
CA ILE A 223 1.79 -11.75 -7.38
C ILE A 223 2.88 -12.02 -8.43
N LEU A 224 2.93 -13.24 -8.97
CA LEU A 224 3.88 -13.62 -10.04
C LEU A 224 3.45 -13.16 -11.43
N LYS A 225 2.14 -13.02 -11.69
CA LYS A 225 1.61 -12.48 -12.95
C LYS A 225 1.72 -10.97 -13.05
N ASP A 226 1.76 -10.31 -11.90
CA ASP A 226 1.85 -8.86 -11.75
C ASP A 226 3.30 -8.35 -11.67
N ILE A 227 4.32 -9.19 -11.86
CA ILE A 227 5.70 -8.71 -11.95
C ILE A 227 5.87 -7.98 -13.29
N PRO A 228 6.09 -6.65 -13.32
CA PRO A 228 6.28 -5.94 -14.58
C PRO A 228 7.51 -6.45 -15.33
N ASP A 229 7.48 -6.43 -16.66
CA ASP A 229 8.56 -6.96 -17.50
C ASP A 229 9.96 -6.42 -17.15
N PHE A 230 10.05 -5.18 -16.64
CA PHE A 230 11.32 -4.56 -16.23
C PHE A 230 11.98 -5.21 -14.99
N VAL A 231 11.28 -6.09 -14.28
CA VAL A 231 11.82 -6.87 -13.15
C VAL A 231 12.39 -8.22 -13.62
N VAL A 232 11.98 -8.70 -14.80
CA VAL A 232 12.38 -10.01 -15.35
C VAL A 232 13.51 -9.88 -16.39
N SER A 233 13.81 -8.66 -16.86
CA SER A 233 14.89 -8.35 -17.81
C SER A 233 16.26 -8.14 -17.18
#